data_AF-A0A497J7T0-F1
#
_entry.id   AF-A0A497J7T0-F1
#
_cell.length_a   1.000
_cell.length_b   1.000
_cell.length_c   1.000
_cell.angle_alpha   90.00
_cell.angle_beta   90.00
_cell.angle_gamma   90.00
#
_symmetry.space_group_name_H-M   'P 1'
#
loop_
_entity.id
_entity.type
_entity.pdbx_description
1 polymer ?
#
loop_
_entity_poly.entity_id
_entity_poly.type
_entity_poly.pdbx_seq_one_letter_code
_entity_poly.pdbx_strand_id
1 'polypeptide(L)' 'MFVSLYNFVDEVRSQFNFNNPKINDTTLRDGEQTPGVVFTMEEKIEIARLLDEIGVQQIEAGTPALSPH' A
#
# COMPACT_ATOMS: atom_id res chain seq x y z
N MET A 1 -8.78 -3.80 -5.65
CA MET A 1 -8.66 -2.41 -6.12
C MET A 1 -9.16 -2.33 -7.57
N PHE A 2 -10.07 -1.41 -7.89
CA PHE A 2 -10.46 -1.13 -9.28
C PHE A 2 -9.55 -0.03 -9.82
N VAL A 3 -8.97 -0.23 -11.00
CA VAL A 3 -8.24 0.80 -11.73
C VAL A 3 -9.10 1.23 -12.90
N SER A 4 -9.38 2.53 -12.97
CA SER A 4 -10.19 3.10 -14.05
C SER A 4 -9.55 2.83 -15.41
N LEU A 5 -10.34 2.39 -16.39
CA LEU A 5 -9.88 2.22 -17.78
C LEU A 5 -9.36 3.54 -18.37
N TYR A 6 -9.82 4.69 -17.86
CA TYR A 6 -9.32 6.01 -18.26
C TYR A 6 -7.83 6.23 -17.95
N ASN A 7 -7.25 5.49 -17.01
CA ASN A 7 -5.81 5.57 -16.71
C ASN A 7 -4.93 5.14 -17.91
N PHE A 8 -5.52 4.50 -18.92
CA PHE A 8 -4.83 4.00 -20.11
C PHE A 8 -5.15 4.79 -21.38
N VAL A 9 -6.08 5.75 -21.34
CA VAL A 9 -6.46 6.56 -22.50
C VAL A 9 -5.43 7.68 -22.72
N ASP A 10 -4.85 7.75 -23.92
CA ASP A 10 -3.77 8.70 -24.23
C ASP A 10 -4.17 10.17 -23.97
N GLU A 11 -5.40 10.56 -24.32
CA GLU A 11 -5.93 11.90 -24.09
C GLU A 11 -5.99 12.28 -22.59
N VAL A 12 -6.22 11.30 -21.72
CA VAL A 12 -6.24 11.50 -20.26
C VAL A 12 -4.82 11.52 -19.73
N ARG A 13 -3.97 10.59 -20.20
CA ARG A 13 -2.57 10.48 -19.77
C ARG A 13 -1.74 11.69 -20.15
N SER A 14 -2.00 12.33 -21.29
CA SER A 14 -1.29 13.54 -21.71
C SER A 14 -1.51 14.72 -20.77
N GLN A 15 -2.56 14.68 -19.94
CA GLN A 15 -2.87 15.71 -18.94
C GLN A 15 -2.25 15.42 -17.58
N PHE A 16 -1.66 14.23 -17.39
CA PHE A 16 -1.06 13.85 -16.13
C PHE A 16 0.22 14.64 -15.86
N ASN A 17 0.31 15.20 -14.67
CA ASN A 17 1.51 15.86 -14.16
C ASN A 17 1.84 15.30 -12.78
N PHE A 18 2.58 14.19 -12.76
CA PHE A 18 2.97 13.50 -11.54
C PHE A 18 4.42 13.81 -11.17
N ASN A 19 4.77 15.09 -11.05
CA ASN A 19 6.09 15.46 -10.58
C ASN A 19 6.29 14.91 -9.16
N ASN A 20 7.18 13.91 -9.03
CA ASN A 20 7.51 13.18 -7.81
C ASN A 20 6.27 12.56 -7.12
N PRO A 21 5.68 11.48 -7.68
CA PRO A 21 4.50 10.87 -7.10
C PRO A 21 4.81 10.33 -5.70
N LYS A 22 3.84 10.47 -4.80
CA LYS A 22 3.91 9.84 -3.48
C LYS A 22 3.29 8.45 -3.57
N ILE A 23 3.94 7.49 -2.94
CA ILE A 23 3.50 6.13 -2.78
C ILE A 23 2.83 6.01 -1.41
N ASN A 24 1.63 5.46 -1.44
CA ASN A 24 0.90 5.02 -0.26
C ASN A 24 0.79 3.50 -0.33
N ASP A 25 1.53 2.82 0.54
CA ASP A 25 1.56 1.36 0.59
C ASP A 25 0.49 0.82 1.54
N THR A 26 -0.23 -0.21 1.08
CA THR A 26 -1.37 -0.81 1.81
C THR A 26 -1.09 -2.25 2.22
N THR A 27 0.16 -2.72 2.14
CA THR A 27 0.55 -4.11 2.44
C THR A 27 0.10 -4.53 3.84
N LEU A 28 0.28 -3.66 4.84
CA LEU A 28 -0.10 -3.95 6.22
C LEU A 28 -1.61 -3.81 6.51
N ARG A 29 -2.41 -3.28 5.58
CA ARG A 29 -3.87 -3.16 5.72
C ARG A 29 -4.60 -4.17 4.84
N ASP A 30 -4.44 -4.04 3.53
CA ASP A 30 -5.16 -4.84 2.54
C ASP A 30 -4.51 -6.24 2.43
N GLY A 31 -3.20 -6.34 2.66
CA GLY A 31 -2.50 -7.63 2.70
C GLY A 31 -3.06 -8.55 3.79
N GLU A 32 -3.32 -8.02 5.00
CA GLU A 32 -3.95 -8.81 6.08
C GLU A 32 -5.40 -9.21 5.82
N GLN A 33 -6.11 -8.49 4.96
CA GLN A 33 -7.48 -8.85 4.56
C GLN A 33 -7.49 -9.94 3.48
N THR A 34 -6.33 -10.34 2.97
CA THR A 34 -6.21 -11.42 2.00
C THR A 34 -6.41 -12.77 2.70
N PRO A 35 -7.36 -13.62 2.23
CA PRO A 35 -7.59 -14.92 2.83
C PRO A 35 -6.31 -15.77 2.93
N GLY A 36 -5.99 -16.24 4.14
CA GLY A 36 -4.81 -17.05 4.40
C GLY A 36 -3.52 -16.25 4.66
N VAL A 37 -3.57 -14.92 4.66
CA VAL A 37 -2.46 -14.05 5.09
C VAL A 37 -2.71 -13.62 6.53
N VAL A 38 -1.74 -13.92 7.41
CA VAL A 38 -1.74 -13.47 8.80
C VAL A 38 -0.31 -13.07 9.13
N PHE A 39 -0.08 -11.80 9.43
CA PHE A 39 1.24 -11.32 9.84
C PHE A 39 1.35 -11.32 11.37
N THR A 40 2.46 -11.81 11.90
CA THR A 40 2.81 -11.59 13.31
C THR A 40 3.19 -10.13 13.55
N MET A 41 3.22 -9.70 14.81
CA MET A 41 3.69 -8.35 15.17
C MET A 41 5.11 -8.08 14.64
N GLU A 42 6.01 -9.06 14.75
CA GLU A 42 7.39 -8.96 14.28
C GLU A 42 7.46 -8.79 12.76
N GLU A 43 6.67 -9.58 12.02
CA GLU A 43 6.59 -9.47 10.56
C GLU A 43 6.06 -8.11 10.13
N LYS A 44 5.06 -7.56 10.84
CA LYS A 44 4.55 -6.21 10.56
C LYS A 44 5.62 -5.14 10.75
N ILE A 45 6.38 -5.22 11.84
CA ILE A 45 7.46 -4.27 12.12
C ILE A 45 8.55 -4.37 11.05
N GLU A 46 8.90 -5.57 10.63
CA GLU A 46 9.92 -5.78 9.61
C GLU A 46 9.46 -5.26 8.24
N ILE A 47 8.24 -5.57 7.83
CA ILE A 47 7.63 -5.03 6.60
C ILE A 47 7.60 -3.49 6.65
N ALA A 48 7.20 -2.90 7.78
CA ALA A 48 7.17 -1.45 7.93
C ALA A 48 8.56 -0.81 7.76
N ARG A 49 9.61 -1.43 8.33
CA ARG A 49 11.00 -0.97 8.15
C ARG A 49 11.45 -1.08 6.71
N LEU A 50 11.17 -2.19 6.05
CA LEU A 50 11.53 -2.37 4.64
C LEU A 50 10.84 -1.34 3.75
N LEU A 51 9.56 -1.02 4.01
CA LEU A 51 8.84 0.02 3.28
C LEU A 51 9.43 1.42 3.51
N ASP A 52 9.87 1.73 4.73
CA ASP A 52 10.56 2.98 5.06
C ASP A 52 11.94 3.06 4.35
N GLU A 53 12.73 1.99 4.40
CA GLU A 53 14.06 1.90 3.79
C GLU A 53 14.04 2.12 2.28
N ILE A 54 13.00 1.64 1.58
CA ILE A 54 12.84 1.86 0.14
C ILE A 54 12.21 3.22 -0.20
N GLY A 55 11.87 4.03 0.80
CA GLY A 55 11.40 5.40 0.64
C GLY A 55 9.90 5.56 0.38
N VAL A 56 9.07 4.61 0.81
CA VAL A 56 7.60 4.78 0.78
C VAL A 56 7.20 5.93 1.70
N GLN A 57 6.40 6.86 1.19
CA GLN A 57 6.05 8.08 1.92
C GLN A 57 4.91 7.88 2.93
N GLN A 58 4.09 6.85 2.74
CA GLN A 58 2.97 6.53 3.63
C GLN A 58 2.72 5.02 3.67
N ILE A 59 2.53 4.48 4.87
CA ILE A 59 2.23 3.07 5.12
C ILE A 59 0.89 3.00 5.86
N GLU A 60 -0.09 2.24 5.33
CA GLU A 60 -1.36 1.98 6.00
C GLU A 60 -1.28 0.69 6.84
N ALA A 61 -1.26 0.84 8.17
CA ALA A 61 -1.01 -0.26 9.12
C ALA A 61 -2.23 -1.12 9.51
N GLY A 62 -3.39 -0.95 8.86
CA GLY A 62 -4.61 -1.69 9.21
C GLY A 62 -5.24 -1.27 10.55
N THR A 63 -6.26 -2.00 11.00
CA THR A 63 -6.96 -1.70 12.28
C THR A 63 -6.31 -2.50 13.42
N PRO A 64 -5.96 -1.87 14.57
CA PRO A 64 -5.31 -2.57 15.68
C PRO A 64 -6.07 -3.79 16.22
N ALA A 65 -7.40 -3.83 16.03
CA ALA A 65 -8.27 -4.88 16.54
C ALA A 65 -8.22 -6.21 15.75
N LEU A 66 -7.51 -6.26 14.62
CA LEU A 66 -7.46 -7.45 13.76
C LEU A 66 -6.31 -8.42 14.09
N SER A 67 -5.36 -8.03 14.94
CA SER A 67 -4.29 -8.91 15.42
C SER A 67 -4.56 -9.36 16.85
N PRO A 68 -4.90 -10.64 17.10
CA PRO A 68 -4.98 -11.18 18.44
C PRO A 68 -3.57 -11.56 18.90
N HIS A 69 -2.84 -10.59 19.44
CA HIS A 69 -1.49 -10.74 20.01
C HIS A 69 -0.38 -11.09 19.03
#